data_AF-A0A8J3AXV3-F1
#
_entry.id   AF-A0A8J3AXV3-F1
#
_cell.length_a   1.000
_cell.length_b   1.000
_cell.length_c   1.000
_cell.angle_alpha   90.00
_cell.angle_beta   90.00
_cell.angle_gamma   90.00
#
_symmetry.space_group_name_H-M   'P 1'
#
loop_
_entity.id
_entity.type
_entity.pdbx_description
1 polymer ?
#
loop_
_entity_poly.entity_id
_entity_poly.type
_entity_poly.pdbx_seq_one_letter_code
_entity_poly.pdbx_strand_id
1 'polypeptide(L)'
;MRWQLAAIAAGLMLYGLMFFAIPTLLDNPPKLINRLPALSNLSLRDVLWVEAWHIICAHPWLGVGPMQFAAQPNGVGAHPHNAVLQIAAEWGLPALLMLSTLIVIGFRQFVIYLRRQSDEISFANVLSFALFASLVAAGAQSLVDGVIVMPYSQVTLMVLTGWAIGICPSSSKQNLRSVSVTSKRWIEFSLLGFSALLLGIVMAQALPDVPYLPERMQHYSDVHPGQRFFPRFWQQGWINE
;
A
#
# COMPACT_ATOMS: atom_id res chain seq x y z
N MET A 1 -37.06 5.70 -6.68
CA MET A 1 -37.43 4.30 -6.98
C MET A 1 -36.95 3.81 -8.36
N ARG A 2 -37.43 4.34 -9.50
CA ARG A 2 -37.08 3.83 -10.86
C ARG A 2 -35.58 3.80 -11.15
N TRP A 3 -34.86 4.86 -10.81
CA TRP A 3 -33.40 4.94 -10.99
C TRP A 3 -32.62 3.96 -10.11
N GLN A 4 -33.12 3.66 -8.91
CA GLN A 4 -32.51 2.66 -8.03
C GLN A 4 -32.70 1.25 -8.58
N LEU A 5 -33.89 0.93 -9.10
CA LEU A 5 -34.16 -0.35 -9.76
C LEU A 5 -33.32 -0.52 -11.04
N ALA A 6 -33.18 0.54 -11.84
CA ALA A 6 -32.32 0.53 -13.02
C ALA A 6 -30.84 0.33 -12.63
N ALA A 7 -30.37 0.99 -11.58
CA ALA A 7 -29.00 0.82 -11.08
C ALA A 7 -28.76 -0.60 -10.54
N ILE A 8 -29.72 -1.19 -9.82
CA ILE A 8 -29.65 -2.58 -9.35
C ILE A 8 -29.62 -3.54 -10.54
N ALA A 9 -30.50 -3.36 -11.52
CA ALA A 9 -30.54 -4.21 -12.71
C ALA A 9 -29.24 -4.12 -13.52
N ALA A 10 -28.72 -2.90 -13.73
CA ALA A 10 -27.44 -2.68 -14.38
C ALA A 10 -26.29 -3.32 -13.58
N GLY A 11 -26.29 -3.18 -12.26
CA GLY A 11 -25.30 -3.80 -11.37
C GLY A 11 -25.33 -5.34 -11.43
N LEU A 12 -26.51 -5.95 -11.40
CA LEU A 12 -26.68 -7.40 -11.54
C LEU A 12 -26.24 -7.89 -12.91
N MET A 13 -26.56 -7.14 -13.97
CA MET A 13 -26.12 -7.45 -15.34
C MET A 13 -24.59 -7.36 -15.46
N LEU A 14 -23.97 -6.30 -14.95
CA LEU A 14 -22.50 -6.16 -14.90
C LEU A 14 -21.85 -7.27 -14.07
N TYR A 15 -22.44 -7.63 -12.94
CA TYR A 15 -21.97 -8.74 -12.11
C TYR A 15 -22.02 -10.07 -12.87
N GLY A 16 -23.14 -10.37 -13.53
CA GLY A 16 -23.29 -11.57 -14.37
C GLY A 16 -22.28 -11.61 -15.51
N LEU A 17 -22.09 -10.47 -16.18
CA LEU A 17 -21.12 -10.34 -17.27
C LEU A 17 -19.68 -10.59 -16.77
N MET A 18 -19.26 -9.90 -15.72
CA MET A 18 -17.88 -9.93 -15.23
C MET A 18 -17.51 -11.24 -14.51
N PHE A 19 -18.43 -11.80 -13.74
CA PHE A 19 -18.13 -12.97 -12.90
C PHE A 19 -18.61 -14.29 -13.50
N PHE A 20 -19.46 -14.29 -14.53
CA PHE A 20 -19.93 -15.53 -15.16
C PHE A 20 -19.65 -15.55 -16.66
N ALA A 21 -20.13 -14.58 -17.44
CA ALA A 21 -20.01 -14.64 -18.90
C ALA A 21 -18.54 -14.58 -19.36
N ILE A 22 -17.78 -13.58 -18.91
CA ILE A 22 -16.37 -13.38 -19.31
C ILE A 22 -15.48 -14.56 -18.87
N PRO A 23 -15.52 -15.03 -17.60
CA PRO A 23 -14.68 -16.15 -17.18
C PRO A 23 -15.02 -17.45 -17.92
N THR A 24 -16.30 -17.71 -18.21
CA THR A 24 -16.71 -18.92 -18.95
C THR A 24 -16.28 -18.84 -20.43
N LEU A 25 -16.33 -17.66 -21.05
CA LEU A 25 -15.79 -17.42 -22.40
C LEU A 25 -14.26 -17.60 -22.49
N LEU A 26 -13.54 -17.42 -21.37
CA LEU A 26 -12.09 -17.55 -21.27
C LEU A 26 -11.65 -18.92 -20.71
N ASP A 27 -12.52 -19.95 -20.80
CA ASP A 27 -12.31 -21.30 -20.25
C ASP A 27 -11.86 -21.33 -18.77
N ASN A 28 -12.23 -20.29 -18.00
CA ASN A 28 -12.01 -20.17 -16.57
C ASN A 28 -13.35 -20.08 -15.85
N PRO A 29 -14.17 -21.15 -15.83
CA PRO A 29 -15.51 -21.11 -15.27
C PRO A 29 -15.46 -20.62 -13.82
N PRO A 30 -16.42 -19.77 -13.39
CA PRO A 30 -16.43 -19.26 -12.04
C PRO A 30 -16.55 -20.41 -11.06
N LYS A 31 -15.47 -20.66 -10.32
CA LYS A 31 -15.53 -21.46 -9.11
C LYS A 31 -16.36 -20.66 -8.12
N LEU A 32 -17.65 -20.99 -7.97
CA LEU A 32 -18.48 -20.54 -6.87
C LEU A 32 -17.88 -21.15 -5.60
N ILE A 33 -16.81 -20.52 -5.10
CA ILE A 33 -16.03 -21.02 -3.98
C ILE A 33 -17.00 -21.21 -2.81
N ASN A 34 -16.99 -22.42 -2.23
CA ASN A 34 -17.49 -22.75 -0.90
C ASN A 34 -16.87 -21.81 0.15
N ARG A 35 -17.27 -20.54 0.19
CA ARG A 35 -16.74 -19.54 1.11
C ARG A 35 -17.48 -19.53 2.45
N LEU A 36 -18.61 -20.23 2.55
CA LEU A 36 -19.44 -20.24 3.76
C LEU A 36 -18.70 -20.80 4.99
N PRO A 37 -17.93 -21.92 4.93
CA PRO A 37 -17.09 -22.36 6.05
C PRO A 37 -15.88 -21.44 6.27
N ALA A 38 -15.39 -20.82 5.20
CA ALA A 38 -14.24 -19.91 5.24
C ALA A 38 -14.57 -18.55 5.88
N LEU A 39 -15.84 -18.15 6.00
CA LEU A 39 -16.28 -16.88 6.64
C LEU A 39 -15.83 -16.72 8.09
N SER A 40 -15.63 -17.82 8.82
CA SER A 40 -15.19 -17.79 10.24
C SER A 40 -13.66 -17.80 10.42
N ASN A 41 -12.90 -18.30 9.44
CA ASN A 41 -11.43 -18.45 9.44
C ASN A 41 -10.73 -17.55 8.40
N LEU A 42 -11.41 -16.52 7.91
CA LEU A 42 -11.17 -15.97 6.56
C LEU A 42 -9.89 -15.14 6.39
N SER A 43 -9.17 -14.83 7.48
CA SER A 43 -7.94 -14.03 7.38
C SER A 43 -6.72 -14.62 8.04
N LEU A 44 -6.86 -15.59 8.96
CA LEU A 44 -5.75 -16.13 9.79
C LEU A 44 -4.79 -15.02 10.28
N ARG A 45 -5.37 -13.84 10.59
CA ARG A 45 -4.60 -12.61 10.86
C ARG A 45 -3.98 -12.67 12.23
N ASP A 46 -4.64 -13.33 13.17
CA ASP A 46 -4.12 -13.70 14.47
C ASP A 46 -2.76 -14.41 14.35
N VAL A 47 -2.65 -15.41 13.48
CA VAL A 47 -1.38 -16.11 13.21
C VAL A 47 -0.32 -15.13 12.69
N LEU A 48 -0.68 -14.33 11.69
CA LEU A 48 0.24 -13.36 11.09
C LEU A 48 0.64 -12.23 12.04
N TRP A 49 -0.26 -11.83 12.95
CA TRP A 49 -0.02 -10.77 13.93
C TRP A 49 0.88 -11.26 15.05
N VAL A 50 0.69 -12.50 15.51
CA VAL A 50 1.60 -13.15 16.46
C VAL A 50 2.99 -13.29 15.85
N GLU A 51 3.08 -13.70 14.59
CA GLU A 51 4.36 -13.79 13.88
C GLU A 51 5.04 -12.41 13.76
N ALA A 52 4.30 -11.39 13.33
CA ALA A 52 4.82 -10.03 13.26
C ALA A 52 5.29 -9.54 14.64
N TRP A 53 4.53 -9.86 15.70
CA TRP A 53 4.89 -9.54 17.06
C TRP A 53 6.19 -10.20 17.51
N HIS A 54 6.38 -11.50 17.21
CA HIS A 54 7.64 -12.19 17.49
C HIS A 54 8.82 -11.54 16.77
N ILE A 55 8.65 -11.18 15.49
CA ILE A 55 9.66 -10.47 14.71
C ILE A 55 10.01 -9.12 15.37
N ILE A 56 9.01 -8.35 15.78
CA ILE A 56 9.19 -7.05 16.45
C ILE A 56 9.95 -7.22 17.77
N CYS A 57 9.57 -8.20 18.59
CA CYS A 57 10.25 -8.47 19.85
C CYS A 57 11.71 -8.91 19.65
N ALA A 58 11.99 -9.70 18.61
CA ALA A 58 13.34 -10.16 18.29
C ALA A 58 14.22 -9.06 17.67
N HIS A 59 13.64 -8.15 16.87
CA HIS A 59 14.36 -7.14 16.09
C HIS A 59 13.78 -5.71 16.25
N PRO A 60 13.65 -5.18 17.48
CA PRO A 60 12.87 -3.97 17.75
C PRO A 60 13.46 -2.69 17.16
N TRP A 61 14.78 -2.66 16.88
CA TRP A 61 15.47 -1.44 16.48
C TRP A 61 15.46 -1.20 14.97
N LEU A 62 15.84 -2.20 14.18
CA LEU A 62 15.99 -2.07 12.73
C LEU A 62 15.01 -2.95 11.94
N GLY A 63 14.24 -3.80 12.64
CA GLY A 63 13.43 -4.82 12.00
C GLY A 63 14.29 -5.89 11.32
N VAL A 64 13.62 -6.77 10.57
CA VAL A 64 14.27 -7.82 9.77
C VAL A 64 14.67 -7.35 8.37
N GLY A 65 14.24 -6.16 7.94
CA GLY A 65 14.47 -5.63 6.61
C GLY A 65 13.24 -5.73 5.70
N PRO A 66 13.21 -4.94 4.60
CA PRO A 66 12.10 -4.91 3.67
C PRO A 66 11.84 -6.28 3.05
N MET A 67 10.55 -6.63 2.92
CA MET A 67 10.07 -7.90 2.37
C MET A 67 10.41 -9.16 3.19
N GLN A 68 11.16 -9.06 4.29
CA GLN A 68 11.61 -10.25 5.03
C GLN A 68 10.48 -10.96 5.80
N PHE A 69 9.34 -10.29 6.04
CA PHE A 69 8.15 -10.99 6.53
C PHE A 69 7.66 -12.04 5.50
N ALA A 70 7.75 -11.74 4.21
CA ALA A 70 7.38 -12.66 3.13
C ALA A 70 8.50 -13.67 2.78
N ALA A 71 9.67 -13.55 3.40
CA ALA A 71 10.76 -14.50 3.22
C ALA A 71 10.66 -15.68 4.19
N GLN A 72 9.81 -15.58 5.22
CA GLN A 72 9.59 -16.61 6.23
C GLN A 72 8.28 -17.35 5.93
N PRO A 73 8.33 -18.61 5.46
CA PRO A 73 7.14 -19.38 5.18
C PRO A 73 6.34 -19.59 6.47
N ASN A 74 5.10 -19.11 6.49
CA ASN A 74 4.18 -19.27 7.61
C ASN A 74 2.91 -20.06 7.22
N GLY A 75 2.80 -20.47 5.94
CA GLY A 75 1.66 -21.22 5.41
C GLY A 75 0.34 -20.45 5.35
N VAL A 76 0.35 -19.15 5.67
CA VAL A 76 -0.86 -18.32 5.81
C VAL A 76 -0.86 -17.15 4.84
N GLY A 77 0.17 -16.32 4.85
CA GLY A 77 0.18 -15.09 4.07
C GLY A 77 1.49 -14.33 4.13
N ALA A 78 1.78 -13.61 3.07
CA ALA A 78 3.03 -12.88 2.89
C ALA A 78 3.10 -11.57 3.69
N HIS A 79 2.06 -11.14 4.42
CA HIS A 79 2.05 -9.88 5.20
C HIS A 79 0.95 -9.89 6.28
N PRO A 80 1.08 -9.14 7.40
CA PRO A 80 0.15 -9.17 8.51
C PRO A 80 -1.17 -8.41 8.29
N HIS A 81 -1.39 -7.78 7.13
CA HIS A 81 -2.58 -6.94 6.88
C HIS A 81 -2.77 -5.82 7.93
N ASN A 82 -1.68 -5.32 8.48
CA ASN A 82 -1.69 -4.21 9.42
C ASN A 82 -0.40 -3.41 9.25
N ALA A 83 -0.54 -2.15 8.84
CA ALA A 83 0.59 -1.29 8.52
C ALA A 83 1.54 -1.09 9.70
N VAL A 84 1.02 -0.97 10.92
CA VAL A 84 1.83 -0.77 12.13
C VAL A 84 2.71 -2.00 12.38
N LEU A 85 2.11 -3.19 12.36
CA LEU A 85 2.83 -4.44 12.53
C LEU A 85 3.85 -4.66 11.41
N GLN A 86 3.45 -4.39 10.17
CA GLN A 86 4.28 -4.53 8.98
C GLN A 86 5.53 -3.62 9.06
N ILE A 87 5.36 -2.33 9.39
CA ILE A 87 6.47 -1.37 9.50
C ILE A 87 7.37 -1.73 10.68
N ALA A 88 6.80 -2.04 11.85
CA ALA A 88 7.58 -2.40 13.02
C ALA A 88 8.39 -3.68 12.82
N ALA A 89 7.82 -4.70 12.16
CA ALA A 89 8.51 -5.95 11.89
C ALA A 89 9.64 -5.78 10.86
N GLU A 90 9.39 -5.10 9.74
CA GLU A 90 10.39 -4.98 8.66
C GLU A 90 11.40 -3.84 8.87
N TRP A 91 11.06 -2.77 9.60
CA TRP A 91 11.90 -1.57 9.73
C TRP A 91 12.17 -1.12 11.18
N GLY A 92 11.57 -1.79 12.16
CA GLY A 92 11.75 -1.49 13.58
C GLY A 92 10.88 -0.37 14.13
N LEU A 93 10.84 -0.29 15.47
CA LEU A 93 10.08 0.71 16.22
C LEU A 93 10.54 2.16 15.99
N PRO A 94 11.85 2.48 15.86
CA PRO A 94 12.30 3.83 15.52
C PRO A 94 11.71 4.33 14.20
N ALA A 95 11.70 3.50 13.16
CA ALA A 95 11.12 3.85 11.86
C ALA A 95 9.60 4.07 11.97
N LEU A 96 8.90 3.19 12.69
CA LEU A 96 7.47 3.35 12.97
C LEU A 96 7.17 4.67 13.69
N LEU A 97 7.94 5.02 14.72
CA LEU A 97 7.75 6.26 15.48
C LEU A 97 8.00 7.50 14.61
N MET A 98 9.08 7.49 13.82
CA MET A 98 9.39 8.58 12.90
C MET A 98 8.26 8.78 11.88
N LEU A 99 7.82 7.71 11.22
CA LEU A 99 6.74 7.77 10.23
C LEU A 99 5.41 8.20 10.86
N SER A 100 5.06 7.66 12.03
CA SER A 100 3.85 8.05 12.77
C SER A 100 3.87 9.54 13.13
N THR A 101 5.03 10.05 13.53
CA THR A 101 5.21 11.48 13.85
C THR A 101 5.00 12.34 12.59
N LEU A 102 5.59 11.97 11.46
CA LEU A 102 5.42 12.68 10.19
C LEU A 102 3.96 12.68 9.73
N ILE A 103 3.27 11.54 9.85
CA ILE A 103 1.85 11.41 9.54
C ILE A 103 1.05 12.37 10.44
N VAL A 104 1.23 12.32 11.76
CA VAL A 104 0.50 13.19 12.70
C VAL A 104 0.74 14.67 12.40
N ILE A 105 1.98 15.07 12.13
CA ILE A 105 2.32 16.44 11.75
C ILE A 105 1.60 16.82 10.44
N GLY A 106 1.71 15.99 9.41
CA GLY A 106 1.09 16.21 8.10
C GLY A 106 -0.43 16.37 8.20
N PHE A 107 -1.10 15.43 8.86
CA PHE A 107 -2.54 15.47 9.10
C PHE A 107 -2.95 16.70 9.92
N ARG A 108 -2.18 17.07 10.96
CA ARG A 108 -2.45 18.28 11.75
C ARG A 108 -2.37 19.54 10.89
N GLN A 109 -1.34 19.67 10.04
CA GLN A 109 -1.21 20.81 9.14
C GLN A 109 -2.35 20.84 8.12
N PHE A 110 -2.75 19.68 7.58
CA PHE A 110 -3.84 19.60 6.62
C PHE A 110 -5.19 19.96 7.28
N VAL A 111 -5.46 19.52 8.50
CA VAL A 111 -6.65 19.94 9.26
C VAL A 111 -6.67 21.45 9.49
N ILE A 112 -5.53 22.06 9.86
CA ILE A 112 -5.42 23.52 10.01
C ILE A 112 -5.72 24.22 8.69
N TYR A 113 -5.20 23.71 7.57
CA TYR A 113 -5.49 24.23 6.24
C TYR A 113 -6.99 24.16 5.91
N LEU A 114 -7.63 23.01 6.09
CA LEU A 114 -9.07 22.84 5.84
C LEU A 114 -9.92 23.77 6.69
N ARG A 115 -9.57 23.98 7.96
CA ARG A 115 -10.27 24.91 8.85
C ARG A 115 -10.18 26.37 8.42
N ARG A 116 -9.11 26.77 7.72
CA ARG A 116 -8.96 28.14 7.19
C ARG A 116 -9.80 28.38 5.94
N GLN A 117 -10.18 27.30 5.27
CA GLN A 117 -10.92 27.32 4.01
C GLN A 117 -12.40 26.99 4.19
N SER A 118 -12.88 26.85 5.43
CA SER A 118 -14.22 26.31 5.73
C SER A 118 -15.37 27.20 5.29
N ASP A 119 -15.14 28.51 5.18
CA ASP A 119 -16.20 29.49 5.00
C ASP A 119 -16.56 29.72 3.52
N GLU A 120 -15.77 29.15 2.59
CA GLU A 120 -15.97 29.29 1.15
C GLU A 120 -16.23 27.92 0.52
N ILE A 121 -17.36 27.74 -0.17
CA ILE A 121 -17.62 26.52 -0.95
C ILE A 121 -17.05 26.74 -2.35
N SER A 122 -15.82 26.25 -2.56
CA SER A 122 -15.15 26.24 -3.86
C SER A 122 -14.77 24.82 -4.26
N PHE A 123 -14.57 24.58 -5.56
CA PHE A 123 -14.08 23.29 -6.06
C PHE A 123 -12.76 22.86 -5.38
N ALA A 124 -11.86 23.82 -5.14
CA ALA A 124 -10.60 23.57 -4.45
C ALA A 124 -10.80 23.09 -3.00
N ASN A 125 -11.78 23.64 -2.29
CA ASN A 125 -12.06 23.27 -0.90
C ASN A 125 -12.72 21.88 -0.81
N VAL A 126 -13.64 21.57 -1.73
CA VAL A 126 -14.23 20.24 -1.85
C VAL A 126 -13.17 19.19 -2.18
N LEU A 127 -12.28 19.48 -3.15
CA LEU A 127 -11.17 18.60 -3.51
C LEU A 127 -10.23 18.36 -2.33
N SER A 128 -9.89 19.41 -1.58
CA SER A 128 -9.03 19.33 -0.40
C SER A 128 -9.63 18.42 0.67
N PHE A 129 -10.93 18.57 0.93
CA PHE A 129 -11.66 17.73 1.87
C PHE A 129 -11.73 16.27 1.39
N ALA A 130 -11.98 16.05 0.10
CA ALA A 130 -12.01 14.72 -0.49
C ALA A 130 -10.65 14.02 -0.40
N LEU A 131 -9.55 14.73 -0.68
CA LEU A 131 -8.19 14.22 -0.51
C LEU A 131 -7.89 13.85 0.94
N PHE A 132 -8.24 14.72 1.89
CA PHE A 132 -8.08 14.44 3.31
C PHE A 132 -8.87 13.20 3.73
N ALA A 133 -10.16 13.12 3.37
CA ALA A 133 -11.00 11.97 3.66
C ALA A 133 -10.45 10.68 3.04
N SER A 134 -9.90 10.75 1.82
CA SER A 134 -9.30 9.62 1.13
C SER A 134 -8.04 9.12 1.85
N LEU A 135 -7.20 10.03 2.35
CA LEU A 135 -6.01 9.67 3.14
C LEU A 135 -6.38 9.09 4.51
N VAL A 136 -7.41 9.61 5.19
CA VAL A 136 -7.94 9.01 6.43
C VAL A 136 -8.46 7.60 6.15
N ALA A 137 -9.25 7.43 5.08
CA ALA A 137 -9.79 6.12 4.69
C ALA A 137 -8.68 5.13 4.34
N ALA A 138 -7.67 5.54 3.57
CA ALA A 138 -6.50 4.73 3.26
C ALA A 138 -5.71 4.35 4.52
N GLY A 139 -5.53 5.29 5.45
CA GLY A 139 -4.89 5.04 6.74
C GLY A 139 -5.66 4.01 7.58
N ALA A 140 -6.99 4.17 7.69
CA ALA A 140 -7.85 3.21 8.40
C ALA A 140 -7.83 1.83 7.73
N GLN A 141 -7.93 1.76 6.40
CA GLN A 141 -7.85 0.51 5.64
C GLN A 141 -6.50 -0.18 5.86
N SER A 142 -5.41 0.57 5.98
CA SER A 142 -4.07 0.02 6.22
C SER A 142 -3.91 -0.70 7.56
N LEU A 143 -4.78 -0.45 8.53
CA LEU A 143 -4.77 -1.16 9.82
C LEU A 143 -5.32 -2.58 9.72
N VAL A 144 -6.08 -2.88 8.67
CA VAL A 144 -6.79 -4.16 8.49
C VAL A 144 -6.57 -4.78 7.12
N ASP A 145 -5.72 -4.19 6.28
CA ASP A 145 -5.41 -4.72 4.96
C ASP A 145 -3.97 -4.41 4.52
N GLY A 146 -3.45 -5.20 3.60
CA GLY A 146 -2.08 -5.12 3.07
C GLY A 146 -1.85 -3.97 2.08
N VAL A 147 -2.64 -2.90 2.11
CA VAL A 147 -2.59 -1.84 1.09
C VAL A 147 -1.25 -1.14 0.98
N ILE A 148 -0.44 -1.14 2.05
CA ILE A 148 0.88 -0.51 2.04
C ILE A 148 1.96 -1.38 1.37
N VAL A 149 1.66 -2.63 1.03
CA VAL A 149 2.59 -3.57 0.35
C VAL A 149 2.11 -3.98 -1.05
N MET A 150 0.98 -3.44 -1.50
CA MET A 150 0.41 -3.70 -2.82
C MET A 150 0.83 -2.60 -3.81
N PRO A 151 1.50 -2.91 -4.94
CA PRO A 151 2.05 -1.91 -5.85
C PRO A 151 1.01 -0.87 -6.32
N TYR A 152 -0.19 -1.33 -6.70
CA TYR A 152 -1.29 -0.45 -7.11
C TYR A 152 -1.66 0.56 -6.01
N SER A 153 -1.86 0.07 -4.78
CA SER A 153 -2.26 0.91 -3.65
C SER A 153 -1.16 1.89 -3.23
N GLN A 154 0.11 1.47 -3.32
CA GLN A 154 1.26 2.35 -3.07
C GLN A 154 1.30 3.52 -4.06
N VAL A 155 1.13 3.25 -5.37
CA VAL A 155 1.10 4.30 -6.39
C VAL A 155 -0.07 5.26 -6.15
N THR A 156 -1.27 4.75 -5.87
CA THR A 156 -2.42 5.59 -5.54
C THR A 156 -2.16 6.45 -4.31
N LEU A 157 -1.60 5.87 -3.23
CA LEU A 157 -1.27 6.62 -2.01
C LEU A 157 -0.23 7.71 -2.28
N MET A 158 0.79 7.44 -3.10
CA MET A 158 1.80 8.43 -3.50
C MET A 158 1.16 9.59 -4.26
N VAL A 159 0.27 9.32 -5.21
CA VAL A 159 -0.44 10.36 -5.98
C VAL A 159 -1.33 11.20 -5.06
N LEU A 160 -2.14 10.57 -4.21
CA LEU A 160 -3.04 11.27 -3.28
C LEU A 160 -2.26 12.12 -2.27
N THR A 161 -1.17 11.57 -1.72
CA THR A 161 -0.32 12.28 -0.75
C THR A 161 0.44 13.43 -1.40
N GLY A 162 1.02 13.22 -2.59
CA GLY A 162 1.69 14.26 -3.35
C GLY A 162 0.73 15.39 -3.74
N TRP A 163 -0.49 15.06 -4.13
CA TRP A 163 -1.53 16.05 -4.43
C TRP A 163 -1.93 16.82 -3.18
N ALA A 164 -2.18 16.14 -2.06
CA ALA A 164 -2.48 16.76 -0.76
C ALA A 164 -1.39 17.73 -0.30
N ILE A 165 -0.11 17.35 -0.46
CA ILE A 165 1.02 18.22 -0.16
C ILE A 165 1.07 19.41 -1.12
N GLY A 166 0.81 19.20 -2.41
CA GLY A 166 0.87 20.24 -3.44
C GLY A 166 -0.19 21.33 -3.29
N ILE A 167 -1.38 21.00 -2.75
CA ILE A 167 -2.44 21.98 -2.50
C ILE A 167 -2.29 22.72 -1.18
N CYS A 168 -1.64 22.10 -0.18
CA CYS A 168 -1.39 22.74 1.11
C CYS A 168 -0.36 23.86 0.90
N PRO A 169 -0.74 25.15 1.01
CA PRO A 169 0.19 26.24 0.85
C PRO A 169 1.25 26.09 1.94
N SER A 170 2.51 25.97 1.53
CA SER A 170 3.61 26.01 2.48
C SER A 170 3.51 27.33 3.24
N SER A 171 3.11 27.28 4.52
CA SER A 171 3.10 28.43 5.43
C SER A 171 4.52 29.00 5.63
N SER A 172 5.53 28.39 5.01
CA SER A 172 6.95 28.75 5.03
C SER A 172 7.32 29.93 4.10
N LYS A 173 6.39 30.84 3.79
CA LYS A 173 6.76 32.12 3.15
C LYS A 173 7.17 33.21 4.16
N GLN A 174 7.15 32.96 5.47
CA GLN A 174 7.28 34.06 6.43
C GLN A 174 8.37 33.99 7.51
N ASN A 175 9.32 33.04 7.53
CA ASN A 175 10.53 33.17 8.39
C ASN A 175 11.64 32.12 8.16
N LEU A 176 11.87 31.65 6.92
CA LEU A 176 13.11 30.94 6.65
C LEU A 176 14.23 31.97 6.54
N ARG A 177 15.06 32.08 7.59
CA ARG A 177 16.39 32.69 7.46
C ARG A 177 17.01 32.21 6.15
N SER A 178 17.51 33.14 5.35
CA SER A 178 18.06 32.86 4.02
C SER A 178 19.27 31.93 4.13
N VAL A 179 19.04 30.63 4.23
CA VAL A 179 20.03 29.63 3.84
C VAL A 179 20.33 29.93 2.38
N SER A 180 21.61 30.11 2.04
CA SER A 180 22.03 30.54 0.71
C SER A 180 21.40 29.63 -0.36
N VAL A 181 20.97 30.22 -1.47
CA VAL A 181 20.35 29.51 -2.60
C VAL A 181 21.23 28.35 -3.09
N THR A 182 22.54 28.51 -2.96
CA THR A 182 23.54 27.47 -3.24
C THR A 182 23.36 26.25 -2.34
N SER A 183 23.23 26.43 -1.02
CA SER A 183 23.05 25.32 -0.06
C SER A 183 21.75 24.55 -0.27
N LYS A 184 20.66 25.21 -0.69
CA LYS A 184 19.40 24.52 -1.05
C LYS A 184 19.55 23.65 -2.30
N ARG A 185 20.18 24.15 -3.36
CA ARG A 185 20.42 23.38 -4.59
C ARG A 185 21.30 22.16 -4.34
N TRP A 186 22.35 22.28 -3.53
CA TRP A 186 23.20 21.13 -3.17
C TRP A 186 22.40 20.05 -2.43
N ILE A 187 21.54 20.41 -1.48
CA ILE A 187 20.67 19.45 -0.79
C ILE A 187 19.70 18.78 -1.77
N GLU A 188 19.06 19.56 -2.66
CA GLU A 188 18.17 19.01 -3.69
C GLU A 188 18.89 18.04 -4.63
N PHE A 189 20.09 18.41 -5.13
CA PHE A 189 20.91 17.53 -5.97
C PHE A 189 21.40 16.30 -5.22
N SER A 190 21.78 16.43 -3.94
CA SER A 190 22.17 15.30 -3.11
C SER A 190 21.01 14.34 -2.86
N LEU A 191 19.81 14.86 -2.58
CA LEU A 191 18.60 14.05 -2.41
C LEU A 191 18.20 13.36 -3.71
N LEU A 192 18.27 14.07 -4.84
CA LEU A 192 17.98 13.52 -6.16
C LEU A 192 19.01 12.47 -6.55
N GLY A 193 20.30 12.74 -6.34
CA GLY A 193 21.39 11.80 -6.59
C GLY A 193 21.30 10.56 -5.70
N PHE A 194 20.97 10.72 -4.41
CA PHE A 194 20.74 9.61 -3.50
C PHE A 194 19.51 8.78 -3.90
N SER A 195 18.41 9.44 -4.30
CA SER A 195 17.20 8.75 -4.78
C SER A 195 17.48 7.98 -6.07
N ALA A 196 18.23 8.57 -7.00
CA ALA A 196 18.64 7.92 -8.25
C ALA A 196 19.59 6.75 -7.98
N LEU A 197 20.49 6.87 -7.00
CA LEU A 197 21.37 5.78 -6.57
C LEU A 197 20.55 4.62 -5.98
N LEU A 198 19.61 4.90 -5.07
CA LEU A 198 18.74 3.88 -4.50
C LEU A 198 17.90 3.18 -5.58
N LEU A 199 17.32 3.95 -6.50
CA LEU A 199 16.60 3.39 -7.64
C LEU A 199 17.53 2.53 -8.51
N GLY A 200 18.75 2.98 -8.76
CA GLY A 200 19.78 2.23 -9.48
C GLY A 200 20.12 0.90 -8.82
N ILE A 201 20.26 0.88 -7.48
CA ILE A 201 20.50 -0.35 -6.71
C ILE A 201 19.31 -1.31 -6.83
N VAL A 202 18.07 -0.82 -6.67
CA VAL A 202 16.86 -1.63 -6.81
C VAL A 202 16.78 -2.22 -8.22
N MET A 203 17.01 -1.40 -9.26
CA MET A 203 16.99 -1.87 -10.65
C MET A 203 18.12 -2.85 -10.93
N ALA A 204 19.32 -2.64 -10.40
CA ALA A 204 20.44 -3.55 -10.57
C ALA A 204 20.19 -4.93 -9.94
N GLN A 205 19.41 -4.99 -8.85
CA GLN A 205 19.00 -6.27 -8.24
C GLN A 205 17.77 -6.89 -8.91
N ALA A 206 16.81 -6.08 -9.37
CA ALA A 206 15.57 -6.59 -9.95
C ALA A 206 15.69 -6.96 -11.44
N LEU A 207 16.47 -6.23 -12.24
CA LEU A 207 16.60 -6.46 -13.69
C LEU A 207 17.14 -7.85 -14.06
N PRO A 208 18.16 -8.41 -13.37
CA PRO A 208 18.64 -9.76 -13.66
C PRO A 208 17.57 -10.84 -13.49
N ASP A 209 16.59 -10.63 -12.61
CA ASP A 209 15.52 -11.59 -12.34
C ASP A 209 14.41 -11.56 -13.42
N VAL A 210 14.27 -10.45 -14.17
CA VAL A 210 13.18 -10.24 -15.13
C VAL A 210 13.08 -11.35 -16.20
N PRO A 211 14.17 -11.78 -16.87
CA PRO A 211 14.09 -12.83 -17.88
C PRO A 211 13.62 -14.18 -17.32
N TYR A 212 13.89 -14.45 -16.04
CA TYR A 212 13.59 -15.72 -15.38
C TYR A 212 12.21 -15.74 -14.70
N LEU A 213 11.47 -14.62 -14.70
CA LEU A 213 10.15 -14.55 -14.07
C LEU A 213 9.16 -15.61 -14.61
N PRO A 214 9.04 -15.86 -15.93
CA PRO A 214 8.12 -16.87 -16.44
C PRO A 214 8.45 -18.28 -15.92
N GLU A 215 9.75 -18.61 -15.87
CA GLU A 215 10.23 -19.90 -15.39
C GLU A 215 9.98 -20.07 -13.89
N ARG A 216 10.24 -19.04 -13.08
CA ARG A 216 9.96 -19.04 -11.62
C ARG A 216 8.47 -19.19 -11.34
N MET A 217 7.63 -18.48 -12.08
CA MET A 217 6.17 -18.60 -11.94
C MET A 217 5.65 -19.99 -12.32
N GLN A 218 6.20 -20.58 -13.38
CA GLN A 218 5.87 -21.94 -13.79
C GLN A 218 6.32 -22.94 -12.73
N HIS A 219 7.57 -22.83 -12.25
CA HIS A 219 8.10 -23.69 -11.21
C HIS A 219 7.25 -23.64 -9.93
N TYR A 220 6.90 -22.44 -9.45
CA TYR A 220 6.02 -22.29 -8.29
C TYR A 220 4.65 -22.94 -8.51
N SER A 221 4.07 -22.81 -9.71
CA SER A 221 2.78 -23.41 -10.06
C SER A 221 2.84 -24.94 -10.10
N ASP A 222 3.97 -25.49 -10.56
CA ASP A 222 4.21 -26.93 -10.63
C ASP A 222 4.42 -27.54 -9.24
N VAL A 223 5.15 -26.83 -8.35
CA VAL A 223 5.40 -27.26 -6.96
C VAL A 223 4.17 -27.09 -6.07
N HIS A 224 3.34 -26.06 -6.34
CA HIS A 224 2.16 -25.72 -5.54
C HIS A 224 0.85 -25.79 -6.37
N PRO A 225 0.49 -26.97 -6.92
CA PRO A 225 -0.64 -27.09 -7.83
C PRO A 225 -1.95 -26.68 -7.15
N GLY A 226 -2.67 -25.72 -7.74
CA GLY A 226 -3.97 -25.25 -7.27
C GLY A 226 -3.94 -24.27 -6.10
N GLN A 227 -2.76 -23.87 -5.61
CA GLN A 227 -2.63 -22.79 -4.63
C GLN A 227 -2.87 -21.41 -5.25
N ARG A 228 -3.25 -20.44 -4.41
CA ARG A 228 -3.41 -19.05 -4.83
C ARG A 228 -2.05 -18.35 -4.81
N PHE A 229 -1.87 -17.41 -5.73
CA PHE A 229 -0.77 -16.46 -5.70
C PHE A 229 -0.94 -15.44 -4.56
N PHE A 230 0.17 -14.98 -3.98
CA PHE A 230 0.20 -14.01 -2.88
C PHE A 230 0.88 -12.70 -3.31
N PRO A 231 0.37 -12.00 -4.33
CA PRO A 231 1.11 -10.94 -5.00
C PRO A 231 1.65 -9.87 -4.04
N ARG A 232 2.96 -9.61 -4.09
CA ARG A 232 3.65 -8.46 -3.50
C ARG A 232 4.44 -7.76 -4.62
N PHE A 233 5.77 -7.70 -4.48
CA PHE A 233 6.68 -7.27 -5.54
C PHE A 233 6.64 -8.22 -6.74
N TRP A 234 6.51 -9.53 -6.47
CA TRP A 234 6.30 -10.58 -7.47
C TRP A 234 4.88 -11.17 -7.37
N GLN A 235 4.44 -11.83 -8.44
CA GLN A 235 3.11 -12.48 -8.49
C GLN A 235 2.97 -13.60 -7.45
N GLN A 236 4.01 -14.41 -7.22
CA GLN A 236 4.01 -15.44 -6.15
C GLN A 236 4.13 -14.85 -4.74
N GLY A 237 4.76 -13.68 -4.60
CA GLY A 237 4.91 -12.93 -3.35
C GLY A 237 5.91 -13.47 -2.33
N TRP A 238 6.15 -14.79 -2.33
CA TRP A 238 7.16 -15.45 -1.51
C TRP A 238 8.54 -15.36 -2.15
N ILE A 239 9.57 -15.16 -1.32
CA ILE A 239 10.96 -14.97 -1.78
C ILE A 239 11.75 -16.29 -1.81
N ASN A 240 11.43 -17.23 -0.92
CA ASN A 240 12.18 -18.49 -0.71
C ASN A 240 11.39 -19.75 -1.11
N GLU A 241 10.36 -19.59 -1.93
CA GLU A 241 9.52 -20.70 -2.45
C GLU A 241 9.62 -20.81 -3.98
#